data_AF-A0A553P5N7-F1
#
_entry.id   AF-A0A553P5N7-F1
#
_cell.length_a   1.000
_cell.length_b   1.000
_cell.length_c   1.000
_cell.angle_alpha   90.00
_cell.angle_beta   90.00
_cell.angle_gamma   90.00
#
_symmetry.space_group_name_H-M   'P 1'
#
loop_
_entity.id
_entity.type
_entity.pdbx_description
1 polymer ?
#
loop_
_entity_poly.entity_id
_entity_poly.type
_entity_poly.pdbx_seq_one_letter_code
_entity_poly.pdbx_strand_id
1 'polypeptide(L)'
;MDMVAGAGGMFGQLAVGLAGGFMGDQLIPGNMRMSQKMSTKPTIDSLPDKVLLRIFSYLPHKEVVENSLVNKKWHMIAQDPRLWVFVSLRPDISGLHVERAETLTKLIPTKFKELKYLEITTELITPHVLQDLAKYCLQLSHLYLDFSQASQLHDFTDLSAFPTRLRYMCICLSDVIFLDNFMKRIYSFINGLEVLHIVGTYENAEDEEGEVYEVINIKILKQATPNLRVISLYGIAFLDDSHIEAFSSNCIQLQVLNVNYCSRVKGASLKILLQRCKNLKCLLLQQTSLESEHVMTAEWDKVTNLQELDITATDVSKECLLEMLPRIPAIRWLSAGQLDGFTDTVLKTWMETANLKELTALDLDSSDNLSEDAIQAFLNVFGPQLVGLSLSGMPHVTDTLWIEILPKLSNARILVLGCSTRMSVKVHVDHLIDGIARHCSKVERVEFRWDNDTLRFSDKNQKAIDLIRTRCTKLQCFVLSDGRLYEIMRGNFERADRKAVVRTTIACRVTLHYLLKHYQEMLFA
;
A
#
# COMPACT_ATOMS: atom_id res chain seq x y z
N MET A 1 -5.68 1.45 6.91
CA MET A 1 -5.69 1.11 8.36
C MET A 1 -4.71 -0.04 8.46
N ASP A 2 -3.51 0.21 8.97
CA ASP A 2 -2.44 -0.80 9.03
C ASP A 2 -2.86 -1.94 9.94
N MET A 3 -3.25 -3.09 9.38
CA MET A 3 -3.40 -4.33 10.12
C MET A 3 -2.96 -5.55 9.31
N VAL A 4 -1.76 -6.03 9.65
CA VAL A 4 -1.37 -7.43 9.91
C VAL A 4 -1.45 -8.44 8.75
N ALA A 5 -0.31 -8.65 8.08
CA ALA A 5 0.03 -9.93 7.45
C ALA A 5 0.51 -10.93 8.51
N GLY A 6 0.10 -12.19 8.35
CA GLY A 6 -0.01 -13.18 9.42
C GLY A 6 1.24 -13.99 9.82
N ALA A 7 1.06 -14.70 10.92
CA ALA A 7 1.77 -15.94 11.24
C ALA A 7 0.70 -17.03 11.37
N GLY A 8 0.47 -17.78 10.30
CA GLY A 8 -0.37 -18.98 10.29
C GLY A 8 0.50 -20.21 10.50
N GLY A 9 0.36 -20.87 11.64
CA GLY A 9 1.06 -22.13 11.89
C GLY A 9 0.69 -22.74 13.24
N MET A 10 0.11 -23.95 13.17
CA MET A 10 -0.15 -24.94 14.23
C MET A 10 -1.37 -24.74 15.15
N PHE A 11 -2.28 -25.71 14.99
CA PHE A 11 -3.13 -26.47 15.94
C PHE A 11 -4.47 -26.71 15.22
N GLY A 12 -4.79 -27.90 14.69
CA GLY A 12 -4.57 -29.24 15.23
C GLY A 12 -5.84 -29.67 15.96
N GLN A 13 -6.79 -30.23 15.20
CA GLN A 13 -7.90 -31.12 15.57
C GLN A 13 -8.47 -31.02 17.00
N LEU A 14 -9.77 -30.77 17.15
CA LEU A 14 -10.55 -31.39 18.22
C LEU A 14 -12.01 -31.63 17.78
N ALA A 15 -12.43 -32.86 18.03
CA ALA A 15 -13.59 -33.52 17.46
C ALA A 15 -14.92 -33.16 18.14
N VAL A 16 -15.98 -33.38 17.36
CA VAL A 16 -17.39 -33.39 17.72
C VAL A 16 -17.68 -34.46 18.79
N GLY A 17 -18.46 -34.12 19.82
CA GLY A 17 -18.99 -35.06 20.81
C GLY A 17 -20.39 -34.68 21.26
N LEU A 18 -21.38 -35.46 20.82
CA LEU A 18 -22.81 -35.38 21.12
C LEU A 18 -23.18 -35.99 22.49
N ALA A 19 -24.14 -35.35 23.15
CA ALA A 19 -25.30 -35.87 23.91
C ALA A 19 -25.22 -37.09 24.88
N GLY A 20 -25.84 -36.89 26.05
CA GLY A 20 -26.37 -37.89 27.00
C GLY A 20 -26.38 -37.28 28.42
N GLY A 21 -27.43 -37.22 29.23
CA GLY A 21 -28.69 -37.97 29.32
C GLY A 21 -28.77 -38.66 30.69
N PHE A 22 -29.77 -38.31 31.51
CA PHE A 22 -30.34 -39.01 32.69
C PHE A 22 -29.92 -38.67 34.15
N MET A 23 -30.90 -38.03 34.83
CA MET A 23 -31.59 -38.36 36.11
C MET A 23 -30.85 -38.85 37.36
N GLY A 24 -31.24 -38.24 38.50
CA GLY A 24 -31.13 -38.84 39.84
C GLY A 24 -31.43 -37.85 40.97
N ASP A 25 -32.70 -37.76 41.37
CA ASP A 25 -33.24 -37.00 42.51
C ASP A 25 -32.86 -37.64 43.85
N GLN A 26 -32.33 -36.89 44.83
CA GLN A 26 -32.51 -37.18 46.27
C GLN A 26 -32.44 -35.89 47.10
N LEU A 27 -33.55 -35.60 47.79
CA LEU A 27 -33.73 -34.55 48.78
C LEU A 27 -33.10 -34.94 50.13
N ILE A 28 -32.30 -34.04 50.71
CA ILE A 28 -32.03 -33.98 52.17
C ILE A 28 -32.32 -32.54 52.64
N PRO A 29 -33.20 -32.34 53.64
CA PRO A 29 -33.57 -31.00 54.10
C PRO A 29 -32.64 -30.50 55.20
N GLY A 30 -32.41 -29.19 55.21
CA GLY A 30 -31.85 -28.50 56.38
C GLY A 30 -30.43 -28.00 56.18
N ASN A 31 -30.31 -26.83 55.55
CA ASN A 31 -29.43 -25.80 56.08
C ASN A 31 -29.89 -24.44 55.57
N MET A 32 -30.28 -23.59 56.51
CA MET A 32 -30.56 -22.18 56.30
C MET A 32 -29.24 -21.52 55.86
N ARG A 33 -28.93 -21.55 54.56
CA ARG A 33 -27.81 -20.79 54.01
C ARG A 33 -28.24 -19.33 54.02
N MET A 34 -27.70 -18.58 54.99
CA MET A 34 -27.62 -17.14 54.93
C MET A 34 -27.27 -16.75 53.50
N SER A 35 -28.10 -15.90 52.88
CA SER A 35 -27.78 -15.36 51.56
C SER A 35 -26.47 -14.57 51.70
N GLN A 36 -25.35 -15.22 51.40
CA GLN A 36 -24.16 -14.50 50.98
C GLN A 36 -24.61 -13.72 49.75
N LYS A 37 -24.89 -12.42 49.94
CA LYS A 37 -24.80 -11.47 48.85
C LYS A 37 -23.40 -11.68 48.27
N MET A 38 -23.31 -12.44 47.18
CA MET A 38 -22.08 -12.49 46.41
C MET A 38 -21.80 -11.04 46.03
N SER A 39 -20.78 -10.48 46.66
CA SER A 39 -20.08 -9.32 46.13
C SER A 39 -19.49 -9.75 44.79
N THR A 40 -20.29 -9.78 43.73
CA THR A 40 -19.78 -9.99 42.38
C THR A 40 -19.09 -8.70 42.00
N LYS A 41 -17.76 -8.70 42.09
CA LYS A 41 -16.96 -7.70 41.40
C LYS A 41 -17.50 -7.57 39.97
N PRO A 42 -17.72 -6.35 39.46
CA PRO A 42 -18.23 -6.18 38.12
C PRO A 42 -17.31 -6.90 37.13
N THR A 43 -17.84 -7.89 36.42
CA THR A 43 -17.16 -8.57 35.31
C THR A 43 -17.46 -7.83 34.00
N ILE A 44 -16.78 -8.19 32.92
CA ILE A 44 -17.06 -7.64 31.58
C ILE A 44 -18.54 -7.78 31.18
N ASP A 45 -19.25 -8.81 31.68
CA ASP A 45 -20.67 -9.02 31.41
C ASP A 45 -21.58 -7.94 32.04
N SER A 46 -21.11 -7.27 33.09
CA SER A 46 -21.82 -6.15 33.72
C SER A 46 -21.75 -4.84 32.92
N LEU A 47 -20.91 -4.78 31.88
CA LEU A 47 -20.80 -3.60 31.03
C LEU A 47 -22.07 -3.38 30.20
N PRO A 48 -22.49 -2.12 29.98
CA PRO A 48 -23.56 -1.80 29.04
C PRO A 48 -23.23 -2.25 27.62
N ASP A 49 -24.25 -2.62 26.83
CA ASP A 49 -24.11 -3.08 25.45
C ASP A 49 -23.34 -2.09 24.56
N LYS A 50 -23.55 -0.79 24.76
CA LYS A 50 -22.80 0.27 24.04
C LYS A 50 -21.30 0.24 24.32
N VAL A 51 -20.90 -0.11 25.55
CA VAL A 51 -19.49 -0.22 25.94
C VAL A 51 -18.90 -1.50 25.37
N LEU A 52 -19.61 -2.61 25.44
CA LEU A 52 -19.18 -3.88 24.81
C LEU A 52 -19.04 -3.74 23.30
N LEU A 53 -19.99 -3.08 22.63
CA LEU A 53 -19.90 -2.75 21.22
C LEU A 53 -18.66 -1.91 20.92
N ARG A 54 -18.36 -0.92 21.76
CA ARG A 54 -17.16 -0.10 21.61
C ARG A 54 -15.89 -0.94 21.78
N ILE A 55 -15.86 -1.87 22.74
CA ILE A 55 -14.75 -2.82 22.91
C ILE A 55 -14.60 -3.67 21.65
N PHE A 56 -15.69 -4.26 21.15
CA PHE A 56 -15.69 -5.09 19.94
C PHE A 56 -15.25 -4.32 18.69
N SER A 57 -15.48 -3.00 18.63
CA SER A 57 -15.01 -2.16 17.52
C SER A 57 -13.49 -2.03 17.40
N TYR A 58 -12.73 -2.47 18.41
CA TYR A 58 -11.27 -2.55 18.37
C TYR A 58 -10.75 -3.93 17.97
N LEU A 59 -11.63 -4.93 17.83
CA LEU A 59 -11.26 -6.30 17.48
C LEU A 59 -11.30 -6.50 15.95
N PRO A 60 -10.37 -7.27 15.38
CA PRO A 60 -10.49 -7.77 14.01
C PRO A 60 -11.80 -8.54 13.80
N HIS A 61 -12.35 -8.53 12.59
CA HIS A 61 -13.63 -9.21 12.33
C HIS A 61 -13.61 -10.70 12.68
N LYS A 62 -12.49 -11.38 12.45
CA LYS A 62 -12.31 -12.79 12.84
C LYS A 62 -12.53 -12.98 14.34
N GLU A 63 -11.90 -12.13 15.16
CA GLU A 63 -12.09 -12.14 16.61
C GLU A 63 -13.51 -11.76 17.01
N VAL A 64 -14.17 -10.81 16.33
CA VAL A 64 -15.59 -10.49 16.59
C VAL A 64 -16.47 -11.72 16.39
N VAL A 65 -16.23 -12.52 15.34
CA VAL A 65 -16.96 -13.76 15.09
C VAL A 65 -16.66 -14.81 16.14
N GLU A 66 -15.39 -15.02 16.50
CA GLU A 66 -15.00 -15.99 17.55
C GLU A 66 -15.60 -15.62 18.91
N ASN A 67 -15.54 -14.35 19.29
CA ASN A 67 -16.12 -13.84 20.54
C ASN A 67 -17.66 -13.94 20.55
N SER A 68 -18.31 -14.04 19.39
CA SER A 68 -19.76 -14.27 19.30
C SER A 68 -20.20 -15.62 19.87
N LEU A 69 -19.27 -16.57 20.06
CA LEU A 69 -19.53 -17.92 20.58
C LEU A 69 -19.52 -17.99 22.12
N VAL A 70 -19.07 -16.92 22.79
CA VAL A 70 -18.87 -16.91 24.25
C VAL A 70 -20.20 -16.99 25.00
N ASN A 71 -21.17 -16.12 24.66
CA ASN A 71 -22.50 -16.13 25.26
C ASN A 71 -23.53 -15.39 24.38
N LYS A 72 -24.82 -15.46 24.73
CA LYS A 72 -25.93 -14.84 23.97
C LYS A 72 -25.79 -13.32 23.82
N LYS A 73 -25.27 -12.62 24.85
CA LYS A 73 -25.10 -11.17 24.83
C LYS A 73 -24.02 -10.79 23.81
N TRP A 74 -22.88 -11.47 23.86
CA TRP A 74 -21.76 -11.26 22.94
C TRP A 74 -22.14 -11.63 21.51
N HIS A 75 -22.91 -12.70 21.34
CA HIS A 75 -23.50 -13.06 20.05
C HIS A 75 -24.33 -11.93 19.46
N MET A 76 -25.21 -11.32 20.26
CA MET A 76 -26.06 -10.19 19.86
C MET A 76 -25.21 -8.96 19.50
N ILE A 77 -24.21 -8.61 20.31
CA ILE A 77 -23.29 -7.49 20.03
C ILE A 77 -22.54 -7.71 18.71
N ALA A 78 -22.05 -8.92 18.45
CA ALA A 78 -21.34 -9.25 17.22
C ALA A 78 -22.22 -9.15 15.96
N GLN A 79 -23.55 -9.18 16.07
CA GLN A 79 -24.45 -8.97 14.93
C GLN A 79 -24.68 -7.50 14.60
N ASP A 80 -24.25 -6.56 15.46
CA ASP A 80 -24.52 -5.13 15.26
C ASP A 80 -23.84 -4.58 14.00
N PRO A 81 -24.58 -3.98 13.05
CA PRO A 81 -24.03 -3.49 11.79
C PRO A 81 -22.89 -2.48 11.93
N ARG A 82 -22.81 -1.77 13.05
CA ARG A 82 -21.77 -0.76 13.31
C ARG A 82 -20.37 -1.37 13.49
N LEU A 83 -20.27 -2.68 13.69
CA LEU A 83 -19.00 -3.40 13.69
C LEU A 83 -18.50 -3.75 12.29
N TRP A 84 -19.34 -3.64 11.27
CA TRP A 84 -19.08 -4.14 9.91
C TRP A 84 -19.02 -2.99 8.89
N VAL A 85 -18.45 -1.86 9.29
CA VAL A 85 -18.36 -0.64 8.44
C VAL A 85 -17.31 -0.78 7.35
N PHE A 86 -16.22 -1.50 7.64
CA PHE A 86 -15.14 -1.80 6.70
C PHE A 86 -15.04 -3.31 6.64
N VAL A 87 -15.26 -3.95 5.49
CA VAL A 87 -15.20 -5.41 5.39
C VAL A 87 -14.31 -5.80 4.24
N SER A 88 -13.34 -6.67 4.50
CA SER A 88 -12.60 -7.37 3.46
C SER A 88 -13.03 -8.83 3.42
N LEU A 89 -13.40 -9.32 2.23
CA LEU A 89 -13.73 -10.73 1.98
C LEU A 89 -12.56 -11.47 1.31
N ARG A 90 -11.33 -10.95 1.42
CA ARG A 90 -10.09 -11.53 0.87
C ARG A 90 -9.34 -12.33 1.94
N PRO A 91 -9.38 -13.68 1.93
CA PRO A 91 -8.76 -14.50 2.98
C PRO A 91 -7.24 -14.41 3.01
N ASP A 92 -6.62 -14.17 1.85
CA ASP A 92 -5.19 -13.99 1.62
C ASP A 92 -4.59 -12.84 2.43
N ILE A 93 -5.38 -11.79 2.69
CA ILE A 93 -4.98 -10.66 3.54
C ILE A 93 -5.66 -10.67 4.92
N SER A 94 -5.98 -11.86 5.45
CA SER A 94 -6.66 -12.04 6.74
C SER A 94 -8.08 -11.47 6.80
N GLY A 95 -8.74 -11.30 5.65
CA GLY A 95 -10.15 -10.96 5.54
C GLY A 95 -11.09 -12.11 5.94
N LEU A 96 -12.40 -11.84 5.90
CA LEU A 96 -13.44 -12.82 6.19
C LEU A 96 -13.59 -13.80 5.03
N HIS A 97 -13.51 -15.09 5.33
CA HIS A 97 -13.78 -16.11 4.32
C HIS A 97 -15.29 -16.34 4.17
N VAL A 98 -15.80 -16.11 2.96
CA VAL A 98 -17.18 -16.43 2.58
C VAL A 98 -17.11 -17.29 1.32
N GLU A 99 -17.44 -18.59 1.46
CA GLU A 99 -17.30 -19.57 0.36
C GLU A 99 -18.33 -19.40 -0.75
N ARG A 100 -19.53 -18.91 -0.44
CA ARG A 100 -20.68 -18.91 -1.37
C ARG A 100 -21.40 -17.57 -1.39
N ALA A 101 -21.72 -17.08 -2.59
CA ALA A 101 -22.49 -15.86 -2.81
C ALA A 101 -23.86 -15.86 -2.08
N GLU A 102 -24.52 -17.02 -1.96
CA GLU A 102 -25.77 -17.19 -1.21
C GLU A 102 -25.64 -16.88 0.29
N THR A 103 -24.46 -17.09 0.85
CA THR A 103 -24.19 -16.74 2.25
C THR A 103 -24.05 -15.23 2.37
N LEU A 104 -23.36 -14.61 1.41
CA LEU A 104 -23.18 -13.16 1.37
C LEU A 104 -24.52 -12.42 1.22
N THR A 105 -25.41 -12.87 0.34
CA THR A 105 -26.75 -12.28 0.18
C THR A 105 -27.62 -12.36 1.44
N LYS A 106 -27.37 -13.33 2.34
CA LYS A 106 -28.03 -13.37 3.67
C LYS A 106 -27.40 -12.40 4.68
N LEU A 107 -26.09 -12.16 4.57
CA LEU A 107 -25.35 -11.27 5.47
C LEU A 107 -25.58 -9.79 5.13
N ILE A 108 -25.69 -9.44 3.85
CA ILE A 108 -25.88 -8.06 3.40
C ILE A 108 -27.06 -7.36 4.09
N PRO A 109 -28.30 -7.88 4.05
CA PRO A 109 -29.46 -7.21 4.63
C PRO A 109 -29.47 -7.25 6.17
N THR A 110 -28.56 -7.98 6.81
CA THR A 110 -28.53 -8.13 8.27
C THR A 110 -27.34 -7.39 8.88
N LYS A 111 -26.11 -7.81 8.56
CA LYS A 111 -24.87 -7.27 9.14
C LYS A 111 -24.33 -6.06 8.41
N PHE A 112 -24.49 -5.97 7.10
CA PHE A 112 -23.74 -4.99 6.28
C PHE A 112 -24.53 -3.72 5.94
N LYS A 113 -25.57 -3.38 6.73
CA LYS A 113 -26.38 -2.17 6.48
C LYS A 113 -25.58 -0.85 6.59
N GLU A 114 -24.60 -0.81 7.48
CA GLU A 114 -23.74 0.37 7.72
C GLU A 114 -22.40 0.28 6.96
N LEU A 115 -22.32 -0.60 5.96
CA LEU A 115 -21.10 -0.84 5.18
C LEU A 115 -20.72 0.41 4.38
N LYS A 116 -19.46 0.82 4.53
CA LYS A 116 -18.84 1.95 3.79
C LYS A 116 -17.73 1.51 2.86
N TYR A 117 -17.07 0.41 3.17
CA TYR A 117 -15.94 -0.15 2.45
C TYR A 117 -16.09 -1.66 2.31
N LEU A 118 -15.95 -2.17 1.09
CA LEU A 118 -16.02 -3.60 0.79
C LEU A 118 -14.94 -4.01 -0.21
N GLU A 119 -14.18 -5.06 0.13
CA GLU A 119 -13.41 -5.83 -0.84
C GLU A 119 -14.09 -7.17 -1.08
N ILE A 120 -14.25 -7.53 -2.34
CA ILE A 120 -14.91 -8.78 -2.76
C ILE A 120 -14.02 -9.54 -3.74
N THR A 121 -13.88 -10.85 -3.49
CA THR A 121 -13.16 -11.80 -4.35
C THR A 121 -14.02 -12.22 -5.52
N THR A 122 -13.40 -12.62 -6.63
CA THR A 122 -14.07 -13.03 -7.88
C THR A 122 -15.33 -13.89 -7.69
N GLU A 123 -15.22 -14.97 -6.90
CA GLU A 123 -16.30 -15.96 -6.68
C GLU A 123 -17.60 -15.38 -6.08
N LEU A 124 -17.50 -14.19 -5.47
CA LEU A 124 -18.62 -13.52 -4.82
C LEU A 124 -19.21 -12.40 -5.70
N ILE A 125 -18.53 -12.02 -6.78
CA ILE A 125 -18.98 -10.96 -7.70
C ILE A 125 -20.05 -11.52 -8.63
N THR A 126 -21.29 -11.56 -8.12
CA THR A 126 -22.47 -12.02 -8.87
C THR A 126 -23.49 -10.88 -9.03
N PRO A 127 -24.37 -10.92 -10.05
CA PRO A 127 -25.41 -9.90 -10.22
C PRO A 127 -26.28 -9.72 -8.98
N HIS A 128 -26.67 -10.82 -8.32
CA HIS A 128 -27.50 -10.79 -7.12
C HIS A 128 -26.82 -10.10 -5.94
N VAL A 129 -25.53 -10.39 -5.71
CA VAL A 129 -24.75 -9.74 -4.65
C VAL A 129 -24.66 -8.23 -4.92
N LEU A 130 -24.35 -7.82 -6.16
CA LEU A 130 -24.25 -6.40 -6.52
C LEU A 130 -25.59 -5.65 -6.38
N GLN A 131 -26.70 -6.29 -6.75
CA GLN A 131 -28.04 -5.75 -6.56
C GLN A 131 -28.40 -5.61 -5.07
N ASP A 132 -28.07 -6.60 -4.24
CA ASP A 132 -28.29 -6.53 -2.80
C ASP A 132 -27.44 -5.45 -2.14
N LEU A 133 -26.17 -5.29 -2.56
CA LEU A 133 -25.33 -4.18 -2.11
C LEU A 133 -25.94 -2.83 -2.47
N ALA A 134 -26.43 -2.67 -3.71
CA ALA A 134 -27.10 -1.44 -4.14
C ALA A 134 -28.38 -1.15 -3.32
N LYS A 135 -29.12 -2.19 -2.94
CA LYS A 135 -30.39 -2.08 -2.21
C LYS A 135 -30.21 -1.81 -0.72
N TYR A 136 -29.28 -2.48 -0.06
CA TYR A 136 -29.17 -2.47 1.40
C TYR A 136 -27.99 -1.63 1.92
N CYS A 137 -26.88 -1.52 1.18
CA CYS A 137 -25.66 -0.84 1.62
C CYS A 137 -25.62 0.62 1.13
N LEU A 138 -26.56 1.45 1.59
CA LEU A 138 -26.75 2.83 1.10
C LEU A 138 -25.63 3.81 1.51
N GLN A 139 -24.67 3.38 2.34
CA GLN A 139 -23.48 4.14 2.72
C GLN A 139 -22.21 3.66 2.04
N LEU A 140 -22.31 2.64 1.16
CA LEU A 140 -21.16 2.08 0.48
C LEU A 140 -20.52 3.13 -0.43
N SER A 141 -19.27 3.44 -0.13
CA SER A 141 -18.50 4.51 -0.77
C SER A 141 -17.21 4.01 -1.41
N HIS A 142 -16.67 2.88 -0.92
CA HIS A 142 -15.47 2.24 -1.42
C HIS A 142 -15.79 0.80 -1.78
N LEU A 143 -15.51 0.42 -3.02
CA LEU A 143 -15.73 -0.93 -3.52
C LEU A 143 -14.48 -1.40 -4.27
N TYR A 144 -13.93 -2.52 -3.84
CA TYR A 144 -12.82 -3.20 -4.47
C TYR A 144 -13.33 -4.52 -5.06
N LEU A 145 -13.17 -4.68 -6.37
CA LEU A 145 -13.56 -5.86 -7.13
C LEU A 145 -12.30 -6.60 -7.58
N ASP A 146 -12.05 -7.76 -6.99
CA ASP A 146 -10.95 -8.61 -7.42
C ASP A 146 -11.43 -9.54 -8.54
N PHE A 147 -10.87 -9.40 -9.74
CA PHE A 147 -11.02 -10.39 -10.81
C PHE A 147 -9.70 -11.10 -11.15
N SER A 148 -8.62 -10.89 -10.40
CA SER A 148 -7.28 -11.39 -10.75
C SER A 148 -7.23 -12.91 -10.91
N GLN A 149 -8.03 -13.65 -10.15
CA GLN A 149 -8.11 -15.12 -10.20
C GLN A 149 -9.28 -15.64 -11.05
N ALA A 150 -9.95 -14.76 -11.81
CA ALA A 150 -11.10 -15.17 -12.61
C ALA A 150 -10.66 -15.92 -13.88
N SER A 151 -11.19 -17.13 -14.05
CA SER A 151 -11.13 -17.87 -15.31
C SER A 151 -12.34 -17.61 -16.21
N GLN A 152 -13.49 -17.28 -15.60
CA GLN A 152 -14.73 -16.94 -16.29
C GLN A 152 -15.54 -15.93 -15.46
N LEU A 153 -16.28 -15.06 -16.14
CA LEU A 153 -17.21 -14.14 -15.51
C LEU A 153 -18.61 -14.75 -15.40
N HIS A 154 -19.33 -14.39 -14.33
CA HIS A 154 -20.77 -14.57 -14.26
C HIS A 154 -21.48 -13.79 -15.38
N ASP A 155 -22.68 -14.24 -15.75
CA ASP A 155 -23.52 -13.50 -16.69
C ASP A 155 -24.14 -12.28 -16.00
N PHE A 156 -23.76 -11.08 -16.44
CA PHE A 156 -24.26 -9.81 -15.92
C PHE A 156 -25.38 -9.21 -16.78
N THR A 157 -25.98 -9.97 -17.69
CA THR A 157 -27.05 -9.48 -18.58
C THR A 157 -28.23 -8.87 -17.81
N ASP A 158 -28.61 -9.48 -16.68
CA ASP A 158 -29.73 -9.05 -15.83
C ASP A 158 -29.32 -8.08 -14.70
N LEU A 159 -28.08 -7.58 -14.71
CA LEU A 159 -27.62 -6.60 -13.72
C LEU A 159 -28.33 -5.25 -13.94
N SER A 160 -29.33 -4.98 -13.09
CA SER A 160 -30.19 -3.79 -13.16
C SER A 160 -29.88 -2.71 -12.11
N ALA A 161 -29.10 -3.02 -11.09
CA ALA A 161 -28.75 -2.08 -10.02
C ALA A 161 -27.31 -2.31 -9.55
N PHE A 162 -26.62 -1.21 -9.25
CA PHE A 162 -25.26 -1.19 -8.73
C PHE A 162 -25.12 -0.04 -7.71
N PRO A 163 -24.22 -0.14 -6.70
CA PRO A 163 -24.03 0.94 -5.74
C PRO A 163 -23.70 2.29 -6.40
N THR A 164 -24.49 3.33 -6.10
CA THR A 164 -24.42 4.65 -6.78
C THR A 164 -23.72 5.75 -5.99
N ARG A 165 -23.38 5.51 -4.71
CA ARG A 165 -22.70 6.47 -3.83
C ARG A 165 -21.20 6.22 -3.72
N LEU A 166 -20.66 5.42 -4.64
CA LEU A 166 -19.24 5.12 -4.71
C LEU A 166 -18.45 6.40 -5.02
N ARG A 167 -17.41 6.62 -4.23
CA ARG A 167 -16.37 7.63 -4.46
C ARG A 167 -15.05 7.00 -4.85
N TYR A 168 -14.81 5.78 -4.37
CA TYR A 168 -13.62 4.99 -4.64
C TYR A 168 -14.03 3.66 -5.25
N MET A 169 -13.40 3.30 -6.36
CA MET A 169 -13.55 1.99 -6.97
C MET A 169 -12.19 1.44 -7.38
N CYS A 170 -11.93 0.19 -7.05
CA CYS A 170 -10.75 -0.55 -7.50
C CYS A 170 -11.20 -1.80 -8.26
N ILE A 171 -10.57 -2.06 -9.40
CA ILE A 171 -10.80 -3.24 -10.23
C ILE A 171 -9.46 -3.89 -10.48
N CYS A 172 -9.26 -5.10 -9.98
CA CYS A 172 -8.10 -5.92 -10.36
C CYS A 172 -8.49 -6.78 -11.55
N LEU A 173 -7.77 -6.63 -12.65
CA LEU A 173 -7.99 -7.33 -13.90
C LEU A 173 -7.42 -8.74 -13.82
N SER A 174 -8.03 -9.65 -14.59
CA SER A 174 -7.41 -10.92 -14.97
C SER A 174 -6.87 -10.79 -16.39
N ASP A 175 -5.87 -11.61 -16.68
CA ASP A 175 -5.24 -11.81 -17.98
C ASP A 175 -6.13 -12.56 -18.98
N VAL A 176 -7.11 -13.34 -18.49
CA VAL A 176 -7.93 -14.23 -19.34
C VAL A 176 -9.30 -13.65 -19.68
N ILE A 177 -9.84 -12.73 -18.88
CA ILE A 177 -11.24 -12.29 -18.99
C ILE A 177 -11.39 -10.90 -19.63
N PHE A 178 -12.50 -10.71 -20.35
CA PHE A 178 -12.93 -9.41 -20.85
C PHE A 178 -14.04 -8.82 -19.96
N LEU A 179 -13.81 -7.64 -19.39
CA LEU A 179 -14.78 -6.98 -18.50
C LEU A 179 -15.81 -6.13 -19.24
N ASP A 180 -15.73 -6.03 -20.56
CA ASP A 180 -16.54 -5.13 -21.38
C ASP A 180 -18.06 -5.27 -21.15
N ASN A 181 -18.58 -6.49 -21.05
CA ASN A 181 -20.00 -6.74 -20.79
C ASN A 181 -20.41 -6.33 -19.38
N PHE A 182 -19.56 -6.55 -18.40
CA PHE A 182 -19.77 -6.11 -17.02
C PHE A 182 -19.74 -4.58 -16.93
N MET A 183 -18.70 -3.95 -17.50
CA MET A 183 -18.51 -2.50 -17.48
C MET A 183 -19.67 -1.76 -18.14
N LYS A 184 -20.19 -2.25 -19.29
CA LYS A 184 -21.39 -1.72 -19.96
C LYS A 184 -22.60 -1.62 -19.05
N ARG A 185 -22.74 -2.55 -18.08
CA ARG A 185 -23.86 -2.55 -17.13
C ARG A 185 -23.65 -1.55 -16.00
N ILE A 186 -22.41 -1.24 -15.63
CA ILE A 186 -22.12 -0.39 -14.47
C ILE A 186 -21.79 1.07 -14.79
N TYR A 187 -21.47 1.42 -16.06
CA TYR A 187 -21.07 2.78 -16.44
C TYR A 187 -22.05 3.89 -15.99
N SER A 188 -23.36 3.64 -16.04
CA SER A 188 -24.37 4.63 -15.62
C SER A 188 -24.41 4.88 -14.12
N PHE A 189 -23.83 4.00 -13.30
CA PHE A 189 -23.89 4.06 -11.84
C PHE A 189 -22.63 4.67 -11.20
N ILE A 190 -21.54 4.84 -11.97
CA ILE A 190 -20.21 5.25 -11.45
C ILE A 190 -19.86 6.72 -11.70
N ASN A 191 -20.84 7.58 -11.97
CA ASN A 191 -20.61 9.01 -12.27
C ASN A 191 -20.01 9.82 -11.10
N GLY A 192 -20.21 9.33 -9.87
CA GLY A 192 -19.77 9.97 -8.63
C GLY A 192 -18.36 9.58 -8.19
N LEU A 193 -17.66 8.76 -8.97
CA LEU A 193 -16.29 8.35 -8.64
C LEU A 193 -15.33 9.55 -8.66
N GLU A 194 -14.57 9.66 -7.58
CA GLU A 194 -13.45 10.60 -7.42
C GLU A 194 -12.10 9.88 -7.56
N VAL A 195 -12.06 8.60 -7.18
CA VAL A 195 -10.86 7.76 -7.19
C VAL A 195 -11.14 6.46 -7.93
N LEU A 196 -10.35 6.18 -8.96
CA LEU A 196 -10.45 4.96 -9.75
C LEU A 196 -9.08 4.28 -9.84
N HIS A 197 -9.06 3.02 -9.41
CA HIS A 197 -7.92 2.13 -9.56
C HIS A 197 -8.28 1.00 -10.51
N ILE A 198 -7.44 0.78 -11.50
CA ILE A 198 -7.47 -0.40 -12.36
C ILE A 198 -6.07 -1.02 -12.29
N VAL A 199 -6.00 -2.26 -11.83
CA VAL A 199 -4.75 -2.97 -11.55
C VAL A 199 -4.66 -4.16 -12.49
N GLY A 200 -3.65 -4.19 -13.33
CA GLY A 200 -3.33 -5.31 -14.21
C GLY A 200 -2.36 -6.31 -13.59
N THR A 201 -1.96 -7.31 -14.38
CA THR A 201 -1.23 -8.51 -13.96
C THR A 201 0.27 -8.45 -14.26
N TYR A 202 0.88 -7.25 -14.25
CA TYR A 202 2.26 -7.03 -14.70
C TYR A 202 3.32 -8.00 -14.13
N GLU A 203 3.12 -8.55 -12.93
CA GLU A 203 4.05 -9.50 -12.30
C GLU A 203 4.25 -10.81 -13.08
N ASN A 204 3.41 -11.13 -14.09
CA ASN A 204 3.50 -12.34 -14.90
C ASN A 204 4.09 -12.12 -16.30
N ALA A 205 4.61 -10.92 -16.63
CA ALA A 205 5.13 -10.62 -17.96
C ALA A 205 6.55 -11.20 -18.19
N GLU A 206 6.68 -12.53 -18.14
CA GLU A 206 7.76 -13.23 -18.84
C GLU A 206 7.37 -13.27 -20.33
N ASP A 207 7.93 -12.36 -21.13
CA ASP A 207 8.02 -12.40 -22.60
C ASP A 207 6.84 -13.10 -23.34
N GLU A 208 5.60 -12.76 -23.01
CA GLU A 208 4.48 -13.24 -23.82
C GLU A 208 4.38 -12.37 -25.08
N GLU A 209 4.86 -12.93 -26.19
CA GLU A 209 4.54 -12.55 -27.58
C GLU A 209 3.03 -12.76 -27.86
N GLY A 210 2.15 -12.27 -26.99
CA GLY A 210 0.71 -12.39 -27.06
C GLY A 210 0.04 -11.15 -27.64
N GLU A 211 -1.15 -11.33 -28.23
CA GLU A 211 -2.00 -10.21 -28.60
C GLU A 211 -2.52 -9.53 -27.34
N VAL A 212 -2.15 -8.26 -27.16
CA VAL A 212 -2.62 -7.45 -26.04
C VAL A 212 -3.98 -6.84 -26.41
N TYR A 213 -5.02 -7.28 -25.70
CA TYR A 213 -6.38 -6.78 -25.91
C TYR A 213 -6.79 -5.71 -24.90
N GLU A 214 -7.64 -4.78 -25.33
CA GLU A 214 -8.29 -3.82 -24.44
C GLU A 214 -9.38 -4.54 -23.63
N VAL A 215 -9.11 -4.80 -22.35
CA VAL A 215 -10.02 -5.50 -21.43
C VAL A 215 -11.18 -4.61 -20.96
N ILE A 216 -10.96 -3.30 -20.97
CA ILE A 216 -11.92 -2.27 -20.57
C ILE A 216 -11.87 -1.12 -21.58
N ASN A 217 -13.01 -0.78 -22.17
CA ASN A 217 -13.11 0.39 -23.02
C ASN A 217 -12.90 1.72 -22.27
N ILE A 218 -11.68 2.26 -22.33
CA ILE A 218 -11.30 3.49 -21.59
C ILE A 218 -12.05 4.72 -22.12
N LYS A 219 -12.37 4.76 -23.41
CA LYS A 219 -13.08 5.90 -24.03
C LYS A 219 -14.50 6.07 -23.51
N ILE A 220 -15.19 4.96 -23.22
CA ILE A 220 -16.52 5.00 -22.59
C ILE A 220 -16.36 5.26 -21.09
N LEU A 221 -15.40 4.59 -20.44
CA LEU A 221 -15.13 4.77 -19.02
C LEU A 221 -14.89 6.23 -18.64
N LYS A 222 -14.10 6.97 -19.42
CA LYS A 222 -13.87 8.39 -19.13
C LYS A 222 -15.16 9.21 -19.16
N GLN A 223 -16.10 8.91 -20.07
CA GLN A 223 -17.37 9.64 -20.19
C GLN A 223 -18.28 9.35 -18.99
N ALA A 224 -18.23 8.10 -18.51
CA ALA A 224 -18.95 7.66 -17.33
C ALA A 224 -18.38 8.23 -16.01
N THR A 225 -17.15 8.75 -16.00
CA THR A 225 -16.44 9.16 -14.78
C THR A 225 -15.85 10.58 -14.87
N PRO A 226 -16.69 11.63 -15.00
CA PRO A 226 -16.22 13.00 -15.23
C PRO A 226 -15.56 13.68 -14.02
N ASN A 227 -15.77 13.17 -12.80
CA ASN A 227 -15.33 13.78 -11.55
C ASN A 227 -14.02 13.17 -10.99
N LEU A 228 -13.29 12.40 -11.80
CA LEU A 228 -12.07 11.75 -11.33
C LEU A 228 -10.98 12.75 -10.98
N ARG A 229 -10.41 12.52 -9.79
CA ARG A 229 -9.31 13.28 -9.19
C ARG A 229 -8.06 12.42 -9.06
N VAL A 230 -8.22 11.13 -8.78
CA VAL A 230 -7.12 10.16 -8.66
C VAL A 230 -7.39 9.01 -9.62
N ILE A 231 -6.45 8.79 -10.53
CA ILE A 231 -6.49 7.68 -11.47
C ILE A 231 -5.20 6.87 -11.30
N SER A 232 -5.35 5.59 -11.03
CA SER A 232 -4.25 4.64 -10.95
C SER A 232 -4.50 3.50 -11.91
N LEU A 233 -3.64 3.37 -12.90
CA LEU A 233 -3.66 2.37 -13.96
C LEU A 233 -2.35 1.60 -13.84
N TYR A 234 -2.29 0.67 -12.91
CA TYR A 234 -1.05 -0.03 -12.57
C TYR A 234 -0.92 -1.29 -13.41
N GLY A 235 0.19 -1.48 -14.11
CA GLY A 235 0.50 -2.75 -14.77
C GLY A 235 -0.47 -3.14 -15.89
N ILE A 236 -1.08 -2.18 -16.59
CA ILE A 236 -2.02 -2.44 -17.68
C ILE A 236 -1.25 -2.50 -19.00
N ALA A 237 -1.13 -3.70 -19.58
CA ALA A 237 -0.34 -3.94 -20.79
C ALA A 237 -0.85 -3.19 -22.04
N PHE A 238 -2.16 -2.97 -22.17
CA PHE A 238 -2.75 -2.30 -23.34
C PHE A 238 -2.76 -0.76 -23.25
N LEU A 239 -2.38 -0.19 -22.11
CA LEU A 239 -2.47 1.24 -21.87
C LEU A 239 -1.40 2.01 -22.66
N ASP A 240 -1.84 2.97 -23.47
CA ASP A 240 -0.98 3.84 -24.28
C ASP A 240 -1.30 5.33 -24.07
N ASP A 241 -0.54 6.20 -24.75
CA ASP A 241 -0.73 7.65 -24.69
C ASP A 241 -2.12 8.12 -25.14
N SER A 242 -2.80 7.42 -26.05
CA SER A 242 -4.14 7.82 -26.49
C SER A 242 -5.18 7.69 -25.37
N HIS A 243 -4.98 6.72 -24.47
CA HIS A 243 -5.82 6.53 -23.28
C HIS A 243 -5.58 7.63 -22.24
N ILE A 244 -4.31 7.99 -22.01
CA ILE A 244 -3.95 9.09 -21.09
C ILE A 244 -4.50 10.42 -21.62
N GLU A 245 -4.36 10.67 -22.93
CA GLU A 245 -4.95 11.84 -23.58
C GLU A 245 -6.48 11.85 -23.40
N ALA A 246 -7.12 10.70 -23.57
CA ALA A 246 -8.55 10.57 -23.39
C ALA A 246 -8.97 10.99 -21.96
N PHE A 247 -8.30 10.54 -20.91
CA PHE A 247 -8.57 11.00 -19.54
C PHE A 247 -8.28 12.49 -19.35
N SER A 248 -7.16 13.00 -19.87
CA SER A 248 -6.76 14.41 -19.72
C SER A 248 -7.74 15.40 -20.35
N SER A 249 -8.47 14.96 -21.39
CA SER A 249 -9.47 15.79 -22.08
C SER A 249 -10.79 15.94 -21.31
N ASN A 250 -11.13 14.97 -20.44
CA ASN A 250 -12.41 14.96 -19.71
C ASN A 250 -12.23 15.27 -18.21
N CYS A 251 -11.18 14.74 -17.60
CA CYS A 251 -10.94 14.79 -16.15
C CYS A 251 -10.02 15.97 -15.79
N ILE A 252 -10.48 17.20 -15.99
CA ILE A 252 -9.66 18.41 -15.72
C ILE A 252 -9.33 18.62 -14.24
N GLN A 253 -10.00 17.91 -13.35
CA GLN A 253 -9.79 17.94 -11.90
C GLN A 253 -8.70 16.96 -11.42
N LEU A 254 -8.05 16.25 -12.35
CA LEU A 254 -7.03 15.26 -12.04
C LEU A 254 -5.89 15.86 -11.19
N GLN A 255 -5.62 15.21 -10.07
CA GLN A 255 -4.56 15.54 -9.11
C GLN A 255 -3.49 14.47 -9.04
N VAL A 256 -3.83 13.21 -9.32
CA VAL A 256 -2.89 12.09 -9.32
C VAL A 256 -3.13 11.22 -10.54
N LEU A 257 -2.07 10.98 -11.28
CA LEU A 257 -2.03 9.97 -12.34
C LEU A 257 -0.91 9.00 -12.04
N ASN A 258 -1.26 7.72 -11.90
CA ASN A 258 -0.30 6.64 -11.81
C ASN A 258 -0.49 5.72 -13.02
N VAL A 259 0.56 5.53 -13.81
CA VAL A 259 0.61 4.59 -14.92
C VAL A 259 1.84 3.68 -14.82
N ASN A 260 2.29 3.41 -13.59
CA ASN A 260 3.44 2.56 -13.33
C ASN A 260 3.27 1.20 -14.03
N TYR A 261 4.36 0.68 -14.56
CA TYR A 261 4.45 -0.61 -15.23
C TYR A 261 3.59 -0.72 -16.50
N CYS A 262 3.28 0.41 -17.15
CA CYS A 262 2.58 0.44 -18.44
C CYS A 262 3.58 0.65 -19.58
N SER A 263 4.10 -0.44 -20.14
CA SER A 263 5.21 -0.44 -21.11
C SER A 263 4.89 0.25 -22.45
N ARG A 264 3.61 0.43 -22.81
CA ARG A 264 3.21 1.11 -24.06
C ARG A 264 3.06 2.63 -23.94
N VAL A 265 3.25 3.19 -22.74
CA VAL A 265 3.25 4.64 -22.53
C VAL A 265 4.60 5.21 -22.94
N LYS A 266 4.60 6.04 -23.99
CA LYS A 266 5.79 6.67 -24.59
C LYS A 266 5.96 8.15 -24.21
N GLY A 267 4.92 8.76 -23.66
CA GLY A 267 4.95 10.14 -23.15
C GLY A 267 4.43 11.20 -24.11
N ALA A 268 3.97 10.83 -25.31
CA ALA A 268 3.36 11.76 -26.27
C ALA A 268 2.15 12.52 -25.70
N SER A 269 1.44 11.90 -24.77
CA SER A 269 0.28 12.47 -24.07
C SER A 269 0.64 13.50 -23.00
N LEU A 270 1.90 13.53 -22.52
CA LEU A 270 2.33 14.40 -21.41
C LEU A 270 2.10 15.87 -21.73
N LYS A 271 2.35 16.29 -22.98
CA LYS A 271 2.11 17.67 -23.41
C LYS A 271 0.65 18.10 -23.18
N ILE A 272 -0.31 17.29 -23.61
CA ILE A 272 -1.74 17.59 -23.47
C ILE A 272 -2.17 17.45 -22.00
N LEU A 273 -1.67 16.44 -21.30
CA LEU A 273 -1.92 16.21 -19.88
C LEU A 273 -1.54 17.44 -19.04
N LEU A 274 -0.30 17.92 -19.18
CA LEU A 274 0.23 19.07 -18.45
C LEU A 274 -0.44 20.40 -18.88
N GLN A 275 -0.93 20.48 -20.12
CA GLN A 275 -1.71 21.63 -20.60
C GLN A 275 -3.11 21.70 -20.00
N ARG A 276 -3.81 20.56 -19.86
CA ARG A 276 -5.22 20.53 -19.43
C ARG A 276 -5.39 20.34 -17.92
N CYS A 277 -4.60 19.45 -17.31
CA CYS A 277 -4.76 19.05 -15.91
C CYS A 277 -3.95 19.96 -14.97
N LYS A 278 -4.38 21.21 -14.81
CA LYS A 278 -3.65 22.20 -13.99
C LYS A 278 -3.64 21.91 -12.49
N ASN A 279 -4.45 20.98 -12.02
CA ASN A 279 -4.48 20.54 -10.63
C ASN A 279 -3.57 19.33 -10.34
N LEU A 280 -2.84 18.83 -11.35
CA LEU A 280 -1.96 17.67 -11.22
C LEU A 280 -0.88 17.94 -10.18
N LYS A 281 -0.81 17.10 -9.15
CA LYS A 281 0.16 17.17 -8.05
C LYS A 281 1.14 16.01 -8.06
N CYS A 282 0.70 14.84 -8.52
CA CYS A 282 1.49 13.61 -8.52
C CYS A 282 1.37 12.90 -9.87
N LEU A 283 2.51 12.55 -10.44
CA LEU A 283 2.64 11.83 -11.69
C LEU A 283 3.62 10.66 -11.49
N LEU A 284 3.12 9.42 -11.58
CA LEU A 284 3.92 8.22 -11.42
C LEU A 284 4.03 7.48 -12.77
N LEU A 285 5.26 7.34 -13.28
CA LEU A 285 5.60 6.80 -14.59
C LEU A 285 6.66 5.68 -14.49
N GLN A 286 6.77 5.01 -13.36
CA GLN A 286 7.77 3.96 -13.15
C GLN A 286 7.64 2.86 -14.21
N GLN A 287 8.77 2.40 -14.77
CA GLN A 287 8.83 1.29 -15.71
C GLN A 287 7.89 1.45 -16.92
N THR A 288 7.86 2.67 -17.47
CA THR A 288 7.21 3.02 -18.75
C THR A 288 8.27 3.25 -19.83
N SER A 289 7.91 3.12 -21.11
CA SER A 289 8.84 3.27 -22.24
C SER A 289 8.91 4.73 -22.71
N LEU A 290 9.14 5.67 -21.80
CA LEU A 290 9.15 7.09 -22.12
C LEU A 290 10.24 7.43 -23.14
N GLU A 291 9.83 8.12 -24.20
CA GLU A 291 10.74 8.63 -25.21
C GLU A 291 11.15 10.07 -24.86
N SER A 292 12.46 10.31 -24.77
CA SER A 292 13.03 11.59 -24.35
C SER A 292 12.53 12.79 -25.18
N GLU A 293 12.31 12.60 -26.49
CA GLU A 293 11.76 13.62 -27.38
C GLU A 293 10.37 14.10 -26.91
N HIS A 294 9.48 13.17 -26.60
CA HIS A 294 8.13 13.49 -26.12
C HIS A 294 8.17 14.21 -24.77
N VAL A 295 9.00 13.75 -23.84
CA VAL A 295 9.16 14.35 -22.51
C VAL A 295 9.65 15.80 -22.60
N MET A 296 10.59 16.11 -23.50
CA MET A 296 11.11 17.47 -23.69
C MET A 296 10.06 18.43 -24.28
N THR A 297 9.15 17.94 -25.13
CA THR A 297 8.08 18.78 -25.70
C THR A 297 7.02 19.20 -24.70
N ALA A 298 6.99 18.57 -23.52
CA ALA A 298 6.01 18.86 -22.49
C ALA A 298 6.32 20.19 -21.76
N GLU A 299 5.27 20.88 -21.32
CA GLU A 299 5.36 22.22 -20.73
C GLU A 299 5.46 22.16 -19.19
N TRP A 300 6.55 21.57 -18.69
CA TRP A 300 6.80 21.34 -17.25
C TRP A 300 6.72 22.61 -16.39
N ASP A 301 7.16 23.74 -16.95
CA ASP A 301 7.11 25.07 -16.34
C ASP A 301 5.69 25.60 -16.11
N LYS A 302 4.71 25.11 -16.87
CA LYS A 302 3.29 25.53 -16.77
C LYS A 302 2.46 24.68 -15.81
N VAL A 303 3.07 23.72 -15.12
CA VAL A 303 2.39 22.83 -14.17
C VAL A 303 2.77 23.21 -12.75
N THR A 304 2.20 24.32 -12.29
CA THR A 304 2.57 24.97 -11.03
C THR A 304 2.25 24.15 -9.78
N ASN A 305 1.37 23.16 -9.89
CA ASN A 305 0.95 22.32 -8.78
C ASN A 305 1.66 20.96 -8.70
N LEU A 306 2.48 20.61 -9.69
CA LEU A 306 3.19 19.32 -9.70
C LEU A 306 4.26 19.32 -8.61
N GLN A 307 4.16 18.35 -7.71
CA GLN A 307 5.00 18.21 -6.52
C GLN A 307 5.69 16.84 -6.46
N GLU A 308 5.13 15.83 -7.10
CA GLU A 308 5.56 14.43 -6.93
C GLU A 308 5.72 13.81 -8.32
N LEU A 309 6.92 13.32 -8.62
CA LEU A 309 7.26 12.73 -9.91
C LEU A 309 8.02 11.40 -9.69
N ASP A 310 7.55 10.34 -10.33
CA ASP A 310 8.28 9.07 -10.45
C ASP A 310 8.61 8.81 -11.91
N ILE A 311 9.89 8.66 -12.21
CA ILE A 311 10.43 8.29 -13.53
C ILE A 311 11.39 7.10 -13.42
N THR A 312 11.29 6.33 -12.34
CA THR A 312 12.18 5.19 -12.05
C THR A 312 12.13 4.14 -13.16
N ALA A 313 13.28 3.58 -13.53
CA ALA A 313 13.41 2.53 -14.55
C ALA A 313 12.78 2.92 -15.90
N THR A 314 13.05 4.13 -16.39
CA THR A 314 12.64 4.61 -17.72
C THR A 314 13.87 4.93 -18.58
N ASP A 315 13.71 5.00 -19.90
CA ASP A 315 14.82 5.26 -20.84
C ASP A 315 15.05 6.76 -21.11
N VAL A 316 14.79 7.61 -20.11
CA VAL A 316 14.95 9.07 -20.24
C VAL A 316 16.45 9.43 -20.27
N SER A 317 16.87 10.16 -21.30
CA SER A 317 18.27 10.51 -21.52
C SER A 317 18.76 11.57 -20.54
N LYS A 318 20.08 11.64 -20.39
CA LYS A 318 20.76 12.68 -19.61
C LYS A 318 20.36 14.10 -20.04
N GLU A 319 20.31 14.36 -21.33
CA GLU A 319 19.96 15.68 -21.91
C GLU A 319 18.52 16.06 -21.55
N CYS A 320 17.61 15.09 -21.60
CA CYS A 320 16.23 15.29 -21.20
C CYS A 320 16.12 15.67 -19.72
N LEU A 321 16.83 14.97 -18.83
CA LEU A 321 16.84 15.26 -17.39
C LEU A 321 17.41 16.66 -17.08
N LEU A 322 18.49 17.06 -17.78
CA LEU A 322 19.12 18.38 -17.62
C LEU A 322 18.15 19.52 -17.97
N GLU A 323 17.29 19.33 -18.98
CA GLU A 323 16.32 20.35 -19.38
C GLU A 323 15.04 20.30 -18.53
N MET A 324 14.51 19.11 -18.29
CA MET A 324 13.20 18.90 -17.65
C MET A 324 13.22 19.25 -16.16
N LEU A 325 14.18 18.70 -15.39
CA LEU A 325 14.15 18.79 -13.93
C LEU A 325 14.17 20.24 -13.40
N PRO A 326 14.96 21.18 -13.96
CA PRO A 326 14.95 22.58 -13.54
C PRO A 326 13.63 23.31 -13.85
N ARG A 327 12.86 22.84 -14.83
CA ARG A 327 11.59 23.45 -15.23
C ARG A 327 10.44 23.13 -14.26
N ILE A 328 10.60 22.16 -13.36
CA ILE A 328 9.57 21.80 -12.37
C ILE A 328 9.65 22.78 -11.18
N PRO A 329 8.61 23.59 -10.92
CA PRO A 329 8.73 24.78 -10.06
C PRO A 329 8.82 24.50 -8.55
N ALA A 330 8.25 23.38 -8.08
CA ALA A 330 8.11 23.09 -6.66
C ALA A 330 8.10 21.57 -6.36
N ILE A 331 9.11 20.86 -6.87
CA ILE A 331 9.24 19.43 -6.64
C ILE A 331 9.50 19.12 -5.15
N ARG A 332 8.67 18.25 -4.60
CA ARG A 332 8.68 17.79 -3.21
C ARG A 332 9.15 16.34 -3.06
N TRP A 333 8.82 15.51 -4.03
CA TRP A 333 9.11 14.08 -4.04
C TRP A 333 9.58 13.70 -5.44
N LEU A 334 10.78 13.13 -5.55
CA LEU A 334 11.33 12.62 -6.80
C LEU A 334 11.77 11.18 -6.59
N SER A 335 11.34 10.30 -7.49
CA SER A 335 11.92 8.98 -7.66
C SER A 335 12.51 8.86 -9.06
N ALA A 336 13.83 8.63 -9.09
CA ALA A 336 14.66 8.61 -10.28
C ALA A 336 15.70 7.47 -10.20
N GLY A 337 15.30 6.35 -9.59
CA GLY A 337 16.13 5.16 -9.50
C GLY A 337 16.23 4.41 -10.83
N GLN A 338 17.26 3.58 -10.99
CA GLN A 338 17.51 2.78 -12.20
C GLN A 338 17.47 3.62 -13.49
N LEU A 339 18.03 4.83 -13.43
CA LEU A 339 18.13 5.75 -14.56
C LEU A 339 19.58 5.95 -14.97
N ASP A 340 19.96 5.38 -16.11
CA ASP A 340 21.32 5.52 -16.65
C ASP A 340 21.66 6.98 -16.96
N GLY A 341 20.68 7.78 -17.40
CA GLY A 341 20.86 9.20 -17.68
C GLY A 341 21.12 10.07 -16.44
N PHE A 342 20.79 9.59 -15.24
CA PHE A 342 20.90 10.37 -14.01
C PHE A 342 22.33 10.32 -13.46
N THR A 343 23.16 11.25 -13.93
CA THR A 343 24.61 11.32 -13.65
C THR A 343 24.98 12.45 -12.68
N ASP A 344 26.23 12.50 -12.20
CA ASP A 344 26.77 13.59 -11.38
C ASP A 344 26.50 14.97 -11.98
N THR A 345 26.60 15.09 -13.31
CA THR A 345 26.34 16.35 -14.00
C THR A 345 24.87 16.76 -13.96
N VAL A 346 23.93 15.79 -14.00
CA VAL A 346 22.50 16.06 -13.83
C VAL A 346 22.24 16.52 -12.41
N LEU A 347 22.75 15.79 -11.41
CA LEU A 347 22.57 16.13 -10.01
C LEU A 347 23.13 17.52 -9.70
N LYS A 348 24.35 17.82 -10.13
CA LYS A 348 24.97 19.14 -9.95
C LYS A 348 24.17 20.26 -10.63
N THR A 349 23.80 20.09 -11.89
CA THR A 349 23.03 21.12 -12.62
C THR A 349 21.67 21.35 -11.95
N TRP A 350 21.03 20.28 -11.50
CA TRP A 350 19.75 20.35 -10.79
C TRP A 350 19.87 21.15 -9.49
N MET A 351 20.94 20.93 -8.72
CA MET A 351 21.23 21.73 -7.51
C MET A 351 21.44 23.22 -7.81
N GLU A 352 22.08 23.56 -8.93
CA GLU A 352 22.43 24.94 -9.29
C GLU A 352 21.27 25.72 -9.92
N THR A 353 20.36 25.03 -10.62
CA THR A 353 19.35 25.68 -11.46
C THR A 353 17.90 25.52 -10.97
N ALA A 354 17.59 24.46 -10.22
CA ALA A 354 16.23 24.17 -9.80
C ALA A 354 15.88 24.76 -8.42
N ASN A 355 14.59 24.97 -8.17
CA ASN A 355 14.08 25.36 -6.85
C ASN A 355 13.77 24.14 -5.98
N LEU A 356 14.73 23.71 -5.16
CA LEU A 356 14.62 22.51 -4.33
C LEU A 356 14.19 22.77 -2.88
N LYS A 357 13.67 23.96 -2.55
CA LYS A 357 13.31 24.33 -1.17
C LYS A 357 12.24 23.41 -0.55
N GLU A 358 11.36 22.85 -1.37
CA GLU A 358 10.27 21.98 -0.94
C GLU A 358 10.63 20.48 -1.03
N LEU A 359 11.84 20.12 -1.48
CA LEU A 359 12.25 18.73 -1.67
C LEU A 359 12.35 18.01 -0.32
N THR A 360 11.50 17.02 -0.12
CA THR A 360 11.44 16.22 1.12
C THR A 360 11.75 14.75 0.91
N ALA A 361 11.69 14.25 -0.31
CA ALA A 361 11.92 12.84 -0.58
C ALA A 361 12.68 12.68 -1.90
N LEU A 362 13.74 11.88 -1.86
CA LEU A 362 14.58 11.57 -3.00
C LEU A 362 14.90 10.07 -3.01
N ASP A 363 14.50 9.41 -4.10
CA ASP A 363 14.83 8.02 -4.38
C ASP A 363 15.76 7.93 -5.59
N LEU A 364 16.96 7.38 -5.36
CA LEU A 364 18.01 7.14 -6.35
C LEU A 364 18.48 5.68 -6.27
N ASP A 365 17.56 4.76 -6.01
CA ASP A 365 17.85 3.33 -5.96
C ASP A 365 18.52 2.85 -7.25
N SER A 366 19.62 2.10 -7.13
CA SER A 366 20.38 1.55 -8.27
C SER A 366 20.83 2.60 -9.30
N SER A 367 21.21 3.81 -8.85
CA SER A 367 21.79 4.85 -9.71
C SER A 367 23.32 4.77 -9.76
N ASP A 368 23.86 3.76 -10.45
CA ASP A 368 25.31 3.48 -10.48
C ASP A 368 26.18 4.58 -11.10
N ASN A 369 25.58 5.50 -11.88
CA ASN A 369 26.27 6.62 -12.53
C ASN A 369 26.47 7.86 -11.62
N LEU A 370 26.13 7.75 -10.33
CA LEU A 370 26.35 8.80 -9.33
C LEU A 370 27.53 8.48 -8.43
N SER A 371 28.50 9.37 -8.30
CA SER A 371 29.63 9.21 -7.37
C SER A 371 29.23 9.50 -5.91
N GLU A 372 29.96 8.90 -4.95
CA GLU A 372 29.79 9.22 -3.52
C GLU A 372 30.00 10.72 -3.25
N ASP A 373 30.96 11.36 -3.93
CA ASP A 373 31.26 12.79 -3.79
C ASP A 373 30.07 13.68 -4.23
N ALA A 374 29.42 13.33 -5.35
CA ALA A 374 28.27 14.08 -5.84
C ALA A 374 27.05 13.93 -4.90
N ILE A 375 26.79 12.70 -4.43
CA ILE A 375 25.75 12.41 -3.45
C ILE A 375 26.01 13.18 -2.14
N GLN A 376 27.26 13.16 -1.68
CA GLN A 376 27.66 13.87 -0.46
C GLN A 376 27.49 15.38 -0.60
N ALA A 377 27.92 15.96 -1.72
CA ALA A 377 27.75 17.38 -2.00
C ALA A 377 26.27 17.79 -1.98
N PHE A 378 25.40 16.97 -2.58
CA PHE A 378 23.95 17.18 -2.54
C PHE A 378 23.39 17.14 -1.11
N LEU A 379 23.70 16.09 -0.36
CA LEU A 379 23.16 15.87 0.98
C LEU A 379 23.71 16.84 2.03
N ASN A 380 24.91 17.40 1.82
CA ASN A 380 25.43 18.48 2.66
C ASN A 380 24.57 19.75 2.60
N VAL A 381 23.93 20.02 1.44
CA VAL A 381 23.07 21.18 1.23
C VAL A 381 21.62 20.86 1.59
N PHE A 382 21.06 19.78 1.05
CA PHE A 382 19.63 19.47 1.13
C PHE A 382 19.27 18.41 2.17
N GLY A 383 20.24 17.69 2.75
CA GLY A 383 19.99 16.67 3.77
C GLY A 383 19.11 17.12 4.94
N PRO A 384 19.27 18.35 5.50
CA PRO A 384 18.47 18.80 6.64
C PRO A 384 16.95 18.86 6.40
N GLN A 385 16.49 19.03 5.16
CA GLN A 385 15.06 19.08 4.82
C GLN A 385 14.48 17.72 4.38
N LEU A 386 15.34 16.73 4.09
CA LEU A 386 14.90 15.42 3.64
C LEU A 386 14.22 14.64 4.76
N VAL A 387 13.07 14.10 4.41
CA VAL A 387 12.21 13.23 5.21
C VAL A 387 12.32 11.78 4.73
N GLY A 388 12.53 11.55 3.43
CA GLY A 388 12.78 10.24 2.86
C GLY A 388 14.04 10.25 2.01
N LEU A 389 14.90 9.26 2.19
CA LEU A 389 16.08 9.06 1.36
C LEU A 389 16.24 7.58 1.05
N SER A 390 16.36 7.26 -0.24
CA SER A 390 16.70 5.94 -0.74
C SER A 390 17.98 6.05 -1.58
N LEU A 391 19.05 5.46 -1.07
CA LEU A 391 20.34 5.30 -1.75
C LEU A 391 20.75 3.83 -1.64
N SER A 392 19.87 2.95 -2.09
CA SER A 392 20.14 1.52 -2.17
C SER A 392 20.55 1.10 -3.58
N GLY A 393 20.95 -0.16 -3.75
CA GLY A 393 21.22 -0.74 -5.05
C GLY A 393 22.50 -0.25 -5.74
N MET A 394 23.30 0.60 -5.08
CA MET A 394 24.59 1.11 -5.58
C MET A 394 25.75 0.40 -4.87
N PRO A 395 26.54 -0.44 -5.54
CA PRO A 395 27.61 -1.23 -4.92
C PRO A 395 28.78 -0.40 -4.38
N HIS A 396 29.00 0.80 -4.92
CA HIS A 396 30.06 1.72 -4.51
C HIS A 396 29.67 2.60 -3.33
N VAL A 397 28.39 2.69 -2.97
CA VAL A 397 27.90 3.44 -1.81
C VAL A 397 28.07 2.60 -0.55
N THR A 398 29.04 2.96 0.28
CA THR A 398 29.43 2.17 1.46
C THR A 398 28.97 2.80 2.77
N ASP A 399 29.23 2.14 3.91
CA ASP A 399 28.94 2.68 5.24
C ASP A 399 29.70 3.97 5.56
N THR A 400 30.85 4.22 4.93
CA THR A 400 31.62 5.44 5.19
C THR A 400 30.84 6.68 4.78
N LEU A 401 30.27 6.69 3.57
CA LEU A 401 29.41 7.78 3.12
C LEU A 401 28.21 7.95 4.05
N TRP A 402 27.52 6.86 4.39
CA TRP A 402 26.36 6.89 5.29
C TRP A 402 26.69 7.52 6.65
N ILE A 403 27.81 7.15 7.27
CA ILE A 403 28.25 7.73 8.55
C ILE A 403 28.46 9.25 8.45
N GLU A 404 28.97 9.74 7.31
CA GLU A 404 29.21 11.17 7.08
C GLU A 404 27.91 11.95 6.82
N ILE A 405 26.92 11.35 6.15
CA ILE A 405 25.66 12.03 5.80
C ILE A 405 24.58 11.92 6.89
N LEU A 406 24.58 10.89 7.74
CA LEU A 406 23.58 10.69 8.79
C LEU A 406 23.40 11.93 9.70
N PRO A 407 24.45 12.65 10.13
CA PRO A 407 24.32 13.89 10.88
C PRO A 407 23.53 15.00 10.17
N LYS A 408 23.45 14.97 8.83
CA LYS A 408 22.70 15.94 8.03
C LYS A 408 21.21 15.57 7.93
N LEU A 409 20.85 14.30 8.13
CA LEU A 409 19.51 13.74 7.94
C LEU A 409 18.64 13.80 9.22
N SER A 410 18.65 14.93 9.92
CA SER A 410 17.95 15.09 11.21
C SER A 410 16.42 15.00 11.13
N ASN A 411 15.84 15.20 9.93
CA ASN A 411 14.41 15.12 9.67
C ASN A 411 13.95 13.81 9.01
N ALA A 412 14.88 12.88 8.76
CA ALA A 412 14.56 11.62 8.10
C ALA A 412 13.57 10.79 8.92
N ARG A 413 12.50 10.35 8.23
CA ARG A 413 11.48 9.40 8.68
C ARG A 413 11.65 8.04 8.00
N ILE A 414 12.12 8.04 6.75
CA ILE A 414 12.29 6.81 5.95
C ILE A 414 13.71 6.78 5.38
N LEU A 415 14.43 5.69 5.64
CA LEU A 415 15.77 5.46 5.12
C LEU A 415 15.85 4.08 4.46
N VAL A 416 16.28 4.03 3.20
CA VAL A 416 16.54 2.79 2.46
C VAL A 416 18.00 2.81 2.03
N LEU A 417 18.75 1.80 2.45
CA LEU A 417 20.20 1.77 2.29
C LEU A 417 20.73 0.37 2.01
N GLY A 418 21.84 0.34 1.28
CA GLY A 418 22.61 -0.85 0.99
C GLY A 418 22.31 -1.47 -0.36
N CYS A 419 23.10 -2.48 -0.72
CA CYS A 419 23.05 -3.09 -2.04
C CYS A 419 23.06 -4.61 -1.93
N SER A 420 22.27 -5.28 -2.78
CA SER A 420 22.20 -6.74 -2.84
C SER A 420 23.35 -7.37 -3.63
N THR A 421 24.13 -6.57 -4.37
CA THR A 421 25.31 -7.08 -5.09
C THR A 421 26.48 -7.27 -4.13
N ARG A 422 27.26 -8.34 -4.33
CA ARG A 422 28.45 -8.62 -3.53
C ARG A 422 29.46 -7.47 -3.60
N MET A 423 29.81 -6.92 -2.44
CA MET A 423 30.80 -5.87 -2.31
C MET A 423 32.18 -6.46 -1.96
N SER A 424 33.25 -5.77 -2.37
CA SER A 424 34.63 -6.14 -1.99
C SER A 424 34.95 -5.75 -0.54
N VAL A 425 34.24 -4.76 0.01
CA VAL A 425 34.42 -4.22 1.36
C VAL A 425 33.29 -4.71 2.26
N LYS A 426 33.63 -5.10 3.48
CA LYS A 426 32.64 -5.47 4.49
C LYS A 426 32.07 -4.25 5.20
N VAL A 427 30.75 -4.17 5.27
CA VAL A 427 29.99 -3.06 5.84
C VAL A 427 29.83 -3.23 7.35
N HIS A 428 30.18 -2.22 8.14
CA HIS A 428 30.07 -2.25 9.60
C HIS A 428 28.69 -1.79 10.09
N VAL A 429 27.74 -2.73 10.15
CA VAL A 429 26.33 -2.44 10.48
C VAL A 429 26.15 -1.80 11.87
N ASP A 430 26.97 -2.18 12.84
CA ASP A 430 26.92 -1.62 14.18
C ASP A 430 27.05 -0.09 14.19
N HIS A 431 27.98 0.44 13.41
CA HIS A 431 28.23 1.87 13.34
C HIS A 431 27.07 2.60 12.64
N LEU A 432 26.47 1.98 11.63
CA LEU A 432 25.30 2.53 10.94
C LEU A 432 24.09 2.62 11.87
N ILE A 433 23.75 1.55 12.58
CA ILE A 433 22.61 1.56 13.51
C ILE A 433 22.83 2.60 14.62
N ASP A 434 24.05 2.67 15.16
CA ASP A 434 24.43 3.65 16.16
C ASP A 434 24.40 5.09 15.63
N GLY A 435 24.84 5.32 14.40
CA GLY A 435 24.73 6.60 13.70
C GLY A 435 23.27 7.04 13.50
N ILE A 436 22.42 6.14 13.01
CA ILE A 436 20.97 6.38 12.85
C ILE A 436 20.34 6.73 14.21
N ALA A 437 20.65 5.94 15.25
CA ALA A 437 20.11 6.15 16.59
C ALA A 437 20.56 7.51 17.19
N ARG A 438 21.76 8.00 16.87
CA ARG A 438 22.25 9.30 17.36
C ARG A 438 21.68 10.49 16.60
N HIS A 439 21.56 10.39 15.29
CA HIS A 439 21.30 11.56 14.43
C HIS A 439 19.87 11.62 13.88
N CYS A 440 19.19 10.48 13.75
CA CYS A 440 17.91 10.36 13.05
C CYS A 440 16.78 9.89 14.00
N SER A 441 16.49 10.66 15.06
CA SER A 441 15.51 10.26 16.09
C SER A 441 14.05 10.20 15.61
N LYS A 442 13.75 10.79 14.44
CA LYS A 442 12.40 10.84 13.84
C LYS A 442 12.10 9.65 12.93
N VAL A 443 13.05 8.74 12.76
CA VAL A 443 12.92 7.58 11.88
C VAL A 443 11.75 6.69 12.29
N GLU A 444 10.93 6.37 11.29
CA GLU A 444 9.76 5.50 11.36
C GLU A 444 10.00 4.19 10.63
N ARG A 445 10.74 4.21 9.51
CA ARG A 445 11.00 3.04 8.66
C ARG A 445 12.45 3.01 8.20
N VAL A 446 13.12 1.88 8.38
CA VAL A 446 14.47 1.63 7.90
C VAL A 446 14.53 0.32 7.15
N GLU A 447 15.23 0.29 6.02
CA GLU A 447 15.53 -0.94 5.29
C GLU A 447 17.03 -1.05 5.02
N PHE A 448 17.63 -2.18 5.42
CA PHE A 448 18.98 -2.56 5.03
C PHE A 448 18.91 -3.66 3.96
N ARG A 449 19.41 -3.37 2.75
CA ARG A 449 19.39 -4.27 1.59
C ARG A 449 20.69 -5.05 1.36
N TRP A 450 21.69 -4.88 2.21
CA TRP A 450 22.93 -5.66 2.09
C TRP A 450 22.69 -7.16 2.30
N ASP A 451 23.41 -7.98 1.54
CA ASP A 451 23.39 -9.44 1.68
C ASP A 451 24.22 -9.91 2.90
N ASN A 452 24.16 -11.21 3.20
CA ASN A 452 24.90 -11.80 4.32
C ASN A 452 26.42 -11.72 4.17
N ASP A 453 26.91 -11.86 2.95
CA ASP A 453 28.34 -11.97 2.68
C ASP A 453 29.05 -10.62 2.88
N THR A 454 28.31 -9.52 2.66
CA THR A 454 28.79 -8.14 2.75
C THR A 454 28.79 -7.59 4.18
N LEU A 455 27.94 -8.11 5.07
CA LEU A 455 27.78 -7.53 6.41
C LEU A 455 28.81 -8.06 7.41
N ARG A 456 29.50 -7.14 8.09
CA ARG A 456 30.26 -7.42 9.30
C ARG A 456 29.43 -7.07 10.53
N PHE A 457 29.21 -8.07 11.37
CA PHE A 457 28.51 -7.93 12.64
C PHE A 457 29.47 -8.23 13.82
N SER A 458 29.16 -7.68 14.99
CA SER A 458 29.82 -7.93 16.27
C SER A 458 28.81 -8.29 17.36
N ASP A 459 29.29 -8.64 18.55
CA ASP A 459 28.41 -8.89 19.70
C ASP A 459 27.57 -7.66 20.09
N LYS A 460 27.96 -6.45 19.66
CA LYS A 460 27.17 -5.22 19.88
C LYS A 460 25.85 -5.25 19.12
N ASN A 461 25.72 -6.00 18.03
CA ASN A 461 24.46 -6.14 17.30
C ASN A 461 23.34 -6.74 18.16
N GLN A 462 23.69 -7.52 19.20
CA GLN A 462 22.72 -8.03 20.17
C GLN A 462 22.03 -6.92 20.97
N LYS A 463 22.62 -5.71 21.08
CA LYS A 463 22.02 -4.56 21.78
C LYS A 463 21.65 -3.41 20.86
N ALA A 464 21.98 -3.51 19.57
CA ALA A 464 21.74 -2.45 18.59
C ALA A 464 20.25 -2.10 18.44
N ILE A 465 19.37 -3.08 18.67
CA ILE A 465 17.92 -2.88 18.68
C ILE A 465 17.47 -2.02 19.86
N ASP A 466 17.96 -2.33 21.06
CA ASP A 466 17.59 -1.57 22.24
C ASP A 466 18.05 -0.11 22.11
N LEU A 467 19.24 0.07 21.52
CA LEU A 467 19.79 1.38 21.19
C LEU A 467 18.89 2.16 20.23
N ILE A 468 18.58 1.60 19.05
CA ILE A 468 17.76 2.31 18.06
C ILE A 468 16.36 2.58 18.58
N ARG A 469 15.75 1.66 19.36
CA ARG A 469 14.40 1.85 19.91
C ARG A 469 14.34 2.90 21.02
N THR A 470 15.39 2.99 21.85
CA THR A 470 15.44 3.99 22.92
C THR A 470 15.57 5.40 22.35
N ARG A 471 16.19 5.55 21.17
CA ARG A 471 16.44 6.85 20.53
C ARG A 471 15.42 7.21 19.45
N CYS A 472 14.97 6.24 18.67
CA CYS A 472 13.99 6.38 17.58
C CYS A 472 12.64 5.83 18.06
N THR A 473 11.96 6.58 18.93
CA THR A 473 10.71 6.12 19.59
C THR A 473 9.53 5.94 18.63
N LYS A 474 9.65 6.47 17.40
CA LYS A 474 8.66 6.36 16.33
C LYS A 474 8.92 5.21 15.36
N LEU A 475 9.97 4.41 15.58
CA LEU A 475 10.30 3.29 14.71
C LEU A 475 9.14 2.29 14.66
N GLN A 476 8.55 2.14 13.48
CA GLN A 476 7.44 1.24 13.18
C GLN A 476 7.91 0.01 12.41
N CYS A 477 8.89 0.17 11.53
CA CYS A 477 9.38 -0.90 10.68
C CYS A 477 10.90 -0.86 10.60
N PHE A 478 11.54 -2.00 10.82
CA PHE A 478 12.94 -2.20 10.49
C PHE A 478 13.07 -3.49 9.69
N VAL A 479 13.40 -3.31 8.42
CA VAL A 479 13.58 -4.38 7.43
C VAL A 479 15.06 -4.76 7.35
N LEU A 480 15.32 -6.06 7.47
CA LEU A 480 16.65 -6.64 7.35
C LEU A 480 16.60 -7.81 6.36
N SER A 481 17.59 -7.87 5.47
CA SER A 481 17.84 -9.05 4.65
C SER A 481 18.00 -10.30 5.51
N ASP A 482 17.55 -11.43 4.96
CA ASP A 482 17.77 -12.75 5.52
C ASP A 482 19.22 -12.99 5.90
N GLY A 483 19.44 -13.47 7.13
CA GLY A 483 20.81 -13.61 7.56
C GLY A 483 21.16 -13.78 9.02
N ARG A 484 22.46 -13.89 9.26
CA ARG A 484 23.02 -13.98 10.62
C ARG A 484 22.70 -12.72 11.43
N LEU A 485 22.69 -11.55 10.79
CA LEU A 485 22.29 -10.29 11.44
C LEU A 485 20.83 -10.34 11.88
N TYR A 486 19.92 -10.78 10.99
CA TYR A 486 18.51 -10.95 11.31
C TYR A 486 18.32 -11.93 12.48
N GLU A 487 18.96 -13.10 12.45
CA GLU A 487 18.83 -14.11 13.53
C GLU A 487 19.30 -13.57 14.89
N ILE A 488 20.40 -12.81 14.92
CA ILE A 488 20.89 -12.16 16.14
C ILE A 488 19.87 -11.12 16.65
N MET A 489 19.24 -10.39 15.74
CA MET A 489 18.35 -9.28 16.05
C MET A 489 16.92 -9.73 16.39
N ARG A 490 16.43 -10.80 15.77
CA ARG A 490 15.07 -11.32 15.92
C ARG A 490 14.72 -11.64 17.37
N GLY A 491 15.61 -12.33 18.07
CA GLY A 491 15.37 -12.77 19.45
C GLY A 491 15.09 -11.63 20.44
N ASN A 492 15.54 -10.40 20.16
CA ASN A 492 15.26 -9.24 20.99
C ASN A 492 13.90 -8.59 20.69
N PHE A 493 13.36 -8.74 19.47
CA PHE A 493 12.05 -8.21 19.13
C PHE A 493 10.91 -9.08 19.67
N GLU A 494 11.04 -10.41 19.59
CA GLU A 494 10.04 -11.35 20.11
C GLU A 494 9.85 -11.20 21.63
N ARG A 495 10.93 -10.91 22.38
CA ARG A 495 10.89 -10.66 23.83
C ARG A 495 10.17 -9.36 24.22
N ALA A 496 10.02 -8.42 23.29
CA ALA A 496 9.58 -7.05 23.57
C ALA A 496 8.08 -6.81 23.30
N ASP A 497 7.30 -7.87 23.05
CA ASP A 497 5.84 -7.85 22.83
C ASP A 497 5.37 -6.80 21.79
N ARG A 498 6.22 -6.54 20.77
CA ARG A 498 5.94 -5.61 19.66
C ARG A 498 6.32 -6.25 18.32
N LYS A 499 5.44 -6.08 17.34
CA LYS A 499 5.32 -6.94 16.15
C LYS A 499 6.26 -6.67 14.95
N ALA A 500 7.18 -5.69 14.93
CA ALA A 500 7.78 -5.31 13.65
C ALA A 500 9.29 -5.06 13.63
N VAL A 501 10.05 -6.17 13.59
CA VAL A 501 11.16 -6.33 12.63
C VAL A 501 10.67 -7.26 11.54
N VAL A 502 10.90 -6.90 10.29
CA VAL A 502 10.42 -7.67 9.16
C VAL A 502 11.60 -8.31 8.45
N ARG A 503 11.50 -9.63 8.28
CA ARG A 503 12.44 -10.45 7.53
C ARG A 503 12.22 -10.23 6.03
N THR A 504 13.25 -9.92 5.26
CA THR A 504 13.15 -9.87 3.79
C THR A 504 13.98 -10.92 3.08
N THR A 505 13.28 -11.70 2.27
CA THR A 505 13.83 -12.28 1.04
C THR A 505 13.27 -11.60 -0.20
N ILE A 506 11.98 -11.26 -0.22
CA ILE A 506 11.31 -10.68 -1.41
C ILE A 506 10.04 -9.86 -1.09
N ALA A 507 9.44 -10.02 0.10
CA ALA A 507 8.03 -9.66 0.34
C ALA A 507 7.76 -8.34 1.11
N CYS A 508 8.79 -7.62 1.60
CA CYS A 508 8.58 -6.43 2.44
C CYS A 508 9.62 -5.34 2.18
N ARG A 509 9.44 -4.56 1.10
CA ARG A 509 10.30 -3.40 0.82
C ARG A 509 9.76 -2.14 1.49
N VAL A 510 10.66 -1.31 2.02
CA VAL A 510 10.34 0.06 2.40
C VAL A 510 10.38 0.90 1.13
N THR A 511 9.39 1.77 0.98
CA THR A 511 9.25 2.63 -0.18
C THR A 511 9.05 4.08 0.25
N LEU A 512 9.56 5.05 -0.51
CA LEU A 512 9.28 6.45 -0.24
C LEU A 512 7.84 6.85 -0.58
N HIS A 513 7.05 5.95 -1.19
CA HIS A 513 5.63 6.19 -1.51
C HIS A 513 4.80 6.56 -0.27
N TYR A 514 5.17 6.10 0.94
CA TYR A 514 4.54 6.51 2.21
C TYR A 514 4.58 8.03 2.46
N LEU A 515 5.42 8.78 1.73
CA LEU A 515 5.55 10.24 1.83
C LEU A 515 4.73 10.99 0.78
N LEU A 516 4.09 10.31 -0.17
CA LEU A 516 3.20 10.93 -1.16
C LEU A 516 2.00 11.58 -0.46
N LYS A 517 1.60 12.76 -0.94
CA LYS A 517 0.54 13.56 -0.33
C LYS A 517 -0.82 12.86 -0.39
N HIS A 518 -1.06 12.10 -1.45
CA HIS A 518 -2.27 11.32 -1.65
C HIS A 518 -2.05 9.82 -1.41
N TYR A 519 -1.01 9.44 -0.64
CA TYR A 519 -0.68 8.03 -0.40
C TYR A 519 -1.90 7.20 0.05
N GLN A 520 -2.73 7.72 0.96
CA GLN A 520 -3.93 7.01 1.43
C GLN A 520 -4.97 6.72 0.35
N GLU A 521 -5.06 7.57 -0.68
CA GLU A 521 -5.96 7.40 -1.82
C GLU A 521 -5.32 6.52 -2.91
N MET A 522 -3.99 6.35 -2.84
CA MET A 522 -3.16 5.52 -3.72
C MET A 522 -2.89 4.13 -3.16
N LEU A 523 -3.30 3.85 -1.92
CA LEU A 523 -3.13 2.54 -1.29
C LEU A 523 -3.86 1.48 -2.13
N PHE A 524 -3.08 0.59 -2.75
CA PHE A 524 -3.53 -0.76 -3.06
C PHE A 524 -3.83 -1.41 -1.71
N ALA A 525 -5.10 -1.65 -1.44
CA ALA A 525 -5.54 -2.28 -0.19
C ALA A 525 -5.10 -3.74 -0.15
#